data_AF-C7NGF9-F1
#
_entry.id   AF-C7NGF9-F1
#
_cell.length_a   1.000
_cell.length_b   1.000
_cell.length_c   1.000
_cell.angle_alpha   90.00
_cell.angle_beta   90.00
_cell.angle_gamma   90.00
#
_symmetry.space_group_name_H-M   'P 1'
#
loop_
_entity.id
_entity.type
_entity.pdbx_description
1 polymer ?
#
loop_
_entity_poly.entity_id
_entity_poly.type
_entity_poly.pdbx_seq_one_letter_code
_entity_poly.pdbx_strand_id
1 'polypeptide(L)'
;MPTTRPRHLVTESDELAAALDSAHRRWPGLSRSRLVVRLALEGERLHREHAAEESARRRRILESARDEFAGIGSVEAVRAARDEEWPA
;
A
#
# COMPACT_ATOMS: atom_id res chain seq x y z
N MET A 1 29.83 -17.30 -13.21
CA MET A 1 28.46 -17.76 -12.91
C MET A 1 27.47 -16.65 -13.20
N PRO A 2 26.59 -16.78 -14.19
CA PRO A 2 25.49 -15.84 -14.37
C PRO A 2 24.41 -16.17 -13.33
N THR A 3 24.13 -15.25 -12.42
CA THR A 3 22.96 -15.35 -11.55
C THR A 3 21.71 -15.03 -12.38
N THR A 4 20.62 -15.77 -12.20
CA THR A 4 19.35 -15.54 -12.93
C THR A 4 18.72 -14.18 -12.64
N ARG A 5 19.06 -13.57 -11.51
CA ARG A 5 18.58 -12.24 -11.11
C ARG A 5 19.63 -11.15 -11.42
N PRO A 6 19.18 -9.95 -11.81
CA PRO A 6 20.08 -8.82 -12.04
C PRO A 6 20.83 -8.45 -10.77
N ARG A 7 22.05 -7.95 -10.93
CA ARG A 7 22.81 -7.35 -9.84
C ARG A 7 22.37 -5.90 -9.67
N HIS A 8 22.00 -5.53 -8.45
CA HIS A 8 21.71 -4.14 -8.11
C HIS A 8 22.96 -3.52 -7.51
N LEU A 9 23.52 -2.52 -8.18
CA LEU A 9 24.61 -1.70 -7.67
C LEU A 9 24.00 -0.52 -6.93
N VAL A 10 24.43 -0.31 -5.69
CA VAL A 10 23.94 0.76 -4.83
C VAL A 10 25.14 1.55 -4.35
N THR A 11 25.11 2.86 -4.57
CA THR A 11 26.06 3.80 -3.98
C THR A 11 25.51 4.24 -2.63
N GLU A 12 26.33 4.13 -1.58
CA GLU A 12 25.93 4.57 -0.24
C GLU A 12 25.94 6.10 -0.17
N SER A 13 24.74 6.69 -0.07
CA SER A 13 24.57 8.09 0.30
C SER A 13 24.65 8.27 1.82
N ASP A 14 24.80 9.51 2.28
CA ASP A 14 24.81 9.81 3.72
C ASP A 14 23.53 9.35 4.43
N GLU A 15 22.38 9.49 3.78
CA GLU A 15 21.09 8.99 4.28
C GLU A 15 21.08 7.46 4.40
N LEU A 16 21.58 6.76 3.37
CA LEU A 16 21.66 5.31 3.42
C LEU A 16 22.64 4.85 4.49
N ALA A 17 23.76 5.56 4.68
CA ALA A 17 24.72 5.27 5.74
C ALA A 17 24.09 5.37 7.12
N ALA A 18 23.38 6.47 7.41
CA ALA A 18 22.67 6.66 8.66
C ALA A 18 21.61 5.58 8.91
N ALA A 19 20.85 5.21 7.86
CA ALA A 19 19.87 4.14 7.95
C ALA A 19 20.52 2.77 8.26
N LEU A 20 21.65 2.46 7.63
CA LEU A 20 22.39 1.23 7.85
C LEU A 20 23.03 1.17 9.24
N ASP A 21 23.51 2.30 9.77
CA ASP A 21 24.02 2.38 11.14
C ASP A 21 22.92 2.13 12.17
N SER A 22 21.72 2.69 11.92
CA SER A 22 20.54 2.40 12.73
C SER A 22 20.13 0.92 12.66
N ALA A 23 20.13 0.36 11.45
CA ALA A 23 19.81 -1.04 11.22
C ALA A 23 20.83 -1.97 11.89
N HIS A 24 22.12 -1.59 11.94
CA HIS A 24 23.15 -2.39 12.59
C HIS A 24 22.93 -2.50 14.11
N ARG A 25 22.41 -1.44 14.76
CA ARG A 25 22.03 -1.51 16.18
C ARG A 25 20.93 -2.55 16.43
N ARG A 26 19.99 -2.68 15.48
CA ARG A 26 18.89 -3.66 15.56
C ARG A 26 19.32 -5.07 15.18
N TRP A 27 20.26 -5.20 14.24
CA TRP A 27 20.77 -6.49 13.75
C TRP A 27 22.30 -6.50 13.76
N PRO A 28 22.90 -6.60 14.97
CA PRO A 28 24.36 -6.65 15.09
C PRO A 28 24.91 -7.88 14.36
N GLY A 29 26.10 -7.72 13.76
CA GLY A 29 26.79 -8.80 13.05
C GLY A 29 26.38 -9.00 11.58
N LEU A 30 25.37 -8.28 11.08
CA LEU A 30 25.10 -8.25 9.65
C LEU A 30 25.99 -7.24 8.92
N SER A 31 26.50 -7.65 7.75
CA SER A 31 27.19 -6.75 6.84
C SER A 31 26.23 -5.69 6.28
N ARG A 32 26.75 -4.52 5.91
CA ARG A 32 25.96 -3.43 5.29
C ARG A 32 25.15 -3.93 4.08
N SER A 33 25.75 -4.74 3.22
CA SER A 33 25.05 -5.36 2.08
C SER A 33 23.87 -6.24 2.47
N ARG A 34 23.98 -7.02 3.57
CA ARG A 34 22.88 -7.82 4.10
C ARG A 34 21.81 -6.95 4.75
N LEU A 35 22.20 -5.84 5.37
CA LEU A 35 21.28 -4.86 5.93
C LEU A 35 20.46 -4.17 4.84
N VAL A 36 21.06 -3.81 3.69
CA VAL A 36 20.32 -3.28 2.52
C VAL A 36 19.22 -4.25 2.08
N VAL A 37 19.57 -5.54 1.92
CA VAL A 37 18.60 -6.58 1.54
C VAL A 37 17.49 -6.70 2.59
N ARG A 38 17.86 -6.72 3.87
CA ARG A 38 16.90 -6.86 4.97
C ARG A 38 15.93 -5.69 5.06
N LEU A 39 16.44 -4.47 4.94
CA LEU A 39 15.63 -3.25 4.96
C LEU A 39 14.67 -3.20 3.76
N ALA A 40 15.12 -3.60 2.58
CA ALA A 40 14.24 -3.66 1.40
C ALA A 40 13.07 -4.64 1.59
N LEU A 41 13.33 -5.81 2.19
CA LEU A 41 12.29 -6.81 2.48
C LEU A 41 11.35 -6.36 3.61
N GLU A 42 11.87 -5.72 4.66
CA GLU A 42 11.02 -5.14 5.71
C GLU A 42 10.16 -3.99 5.17
N GLY A 43 10.70 -3.15 4.29
CA GLY A 43 9.95 -2.08 3.64
C GLY A 43 8.78 -2.63 2.80
N GLU A 44 9.00 -3.71 2.05
CA GLU A 44 7.93 -4.38 1.30
C GLU A 44 6.85 -4.95 2.24
N ARG A 45 7.25 -5.55 3.37
CA ARG A 45 6.31 -6.10 4.35
C ARG A 45 5.43 -5.00 4.94
N LEU A 46 6.04 -3.91 5.40
CA LEU A 46 5.33 -2.74 5.94
C LEU A 46 4.41 -2.11 4.87
N HIS A 47 4.86 -2.02 3.62
CA HIS A 47 4.03 -1.50 2.54
C HIS A 47 2.79 -2.35 2.30
N ARG A 48 2.92 -3.69 2.32
CA ARG A 48 1.77 -4.60 2.20
C ARG A 48 0.81 -4.49 3.39
N GLU A 49 1.34 -4.38 4.61
CA GLU A 49 0.55 -4.19 5.83
C GLU A 49 -0.27 -2.88 5.73
N HIS A 50 0.36 -1.77 5.38
CA HIS A 50 -0.33 -0.49 5.21
C HIS A 50 -1.34 -0.48 4.05
N ALA A 51 -1.03 -1.15 2.92
CA ALA A 51 -1.98 -1.27 1.82
C ALA A 51 -3.25 -2.05 2.23
N ALA A 52 -3.09 -3.09 3.05
CA ALA A 52 -4.21 -3.85 3.59
C ALA A 52 -5.04 -3.00 4.57
N GLU A 53 -4.39 -2.22 5.43
CA GLU A 53 -5.03 -1.29 6.35
C GLU A 53 -5.84 -0.20 5.62
N GLU A 54 -5.26 0.43 4.61
CA GLU A 54 -5.93 1.47 3.82
C GLU A 54 -7.11 0.88 3.02
N SER A 55 -6.97 -0.34 2.49
CA SER A 55 -8.07 -1.06 1.85
C SER A 55 -9.20 -1.41 2.84
N ALA A 56 -8.86 -1.83 4.06
CA ALA A 56 -9.83 -2.08 5.12
C ALA A 56 -10.53 -0.79 5.55
N ARG A 57 -9.78 0.31 5.71
CA ARG A 57 -10.31 1.64 6.03
C ARG A 57 -11.29 2.12 4.96
N ARG A 58 -10.90 2.01 3.68
CA ARG A 58 -11.77 2.38 2.54
C ARG A 58 -13.06 1.55 2.53
N ARG A 59 -12.97 0.23 2.78
CA ARG A 59 -14.16 -0.62 2.88
C ARG A 59 -15.10 -0.20 3.99
N ARG A 60 -14.59 0.08 5.20
CA ARG A 60 -15.43 0.55 6.32
C ARG A 60 -16.16 1.85 6.00
N ILE A 61 -15.50 2.79 5.33
CA ILE A 61 -16.12 4.06 4.91
C ILE A 61 -17.24 3.81 3.89
N LEU A 62 -17.00 2.92 2.92
CA LEU A 62 -18.02 2.56 1.92
C LEU A 62 -19.19 1.77 2.54
N GLU A 63 -18.93 0.90 3.51
CA GLU A 63 -19.95 0.18 4.26
C GLU A 63 -20.80 1.15 5.10
N SER A 64 -20.17 2.07 5.84
CA SER A 64 -20.92 3.06 6.63
C SER A 64 -21.74 3.99 5.75
N ALA A 65 -21.19 4.43 4.61
CA ALA A 65 -21.96 5.22 3.64
C ALA A 65 -23.10 4.39 3.03
N ARG A 66 -22.86 3.12 2.68
CA ARG A 66 -23.92 2.25 2.17
C ARG A 66 -25.07 2.14 3.16
N ASP A 67 -24.79 1.98 4.45
CA ASP A 67 -25.81 1.86 5.50
C ASP A 67 -26.53 3.20 5.74
N GLU A 68 -25.81 4.33 5.74
CA GLU A 68 -26.39 5.67 5.88
C GLU A 68 -27.34 6.01 4.71
N PHE A 69 -26.95 5.63 3.49
CA PHE A 69 -27.74 5.88 2.28
C PHE A 69 -28.64 4.69 1.90
N ALA A 70 -28.74 3.67 2.76
CA ALA A 70 -29.63 2.53 2.55
C ALA A 70 -31.09 2.98 2.60
N GLY A 71 -31.72 3.09 1.43
CA GLY A 71 -33.12 3.50 1.30
C GLY A 71 -33.35 4.86 0.65
N ILE A 72 -32.30 5.60 0.29
CA ILE A 72 -32.40 6.89 -0.43
C ILE A 72 -32.81 6.70 -1.92
N GLY A 73 -32.99 5.46 -2.35
CA GLY A 73 -33.50 5.09 -3.68
C GLY A 73 -32.48 4.25 -4.42
N SER A 74 -32.96 3.35 -5.29
CA SER A 74 -32.08 2.54 -6.13
C SER A 74 -31.68 3.32 -7.39
N VAL A 75 -30.55 2.95 -8.00
CA VAL A 75 -30.11 3.55 -9.27
C VAL A 75 -31.18 3.36 -10.35
N GLU A 76 -31.90 2.24 -10.31
CA GLU A 76 -33.02 1.94 -11.20
C GLU A 76 -34.20 2.88 -10.96
N ALA A 77 -34.54 3.17 -9.70
CA ALA A 77 -35.61 4.12 -9.37
C ALA A 77 -35.28 5.54 -9.82
N VAL A 78 -34.03 5.98 -9.65
CA VAL A 78 -33.56 7.29 -10.13
C VAL A 78 -33.58 7.36 -11.66
N ARG A 79 -33.18 6.29 -12.35
CA ARG A 79 -33.21 6.22 -13.82
C ARG A 79 -34.64 6.23 -14.36
N ALA A 80 -35.54 5.45 -13.74
CA ALA A 80 -36.94 5.42 -14.12
C ALA A 80 -37.59 6.81 -13.96
N ALA A 81 -37.36 7.48 -12.82
CA ALA A 81 -37.86 8.84 -12.60
C ALA A 81 -37.31 9.85 -13.62
N ARG A 82 -36.02 9.77 -13.94
CA ARG A 82 -35.41 10.62 -14.99
C ARG A 82 -36.07 10.40 -16.36
N ASP A 83 -36.24 9.14 -16.76
CA ASP A 83 -36.79 8.80 -18.08
C ASP A 83 -38.28 9.16 -18.19
N GLU A 84 -39.01 9.19 -17.06
CA GLU A 84 -40.40 9.62 -16.96
C GLU A 84 -40.57 11.15 -16.93
N GLU A 85 -39.68 11.87 -16.25
CA GLU A 85 -39.73 13.34 -16.14
C GLU A 85 -39.15 14.03 -17.38
N TRP A 86 -38.23 13.37 -18.10
CA TRP A 86 -37.65 13.85 -19.35
C TRP A 86 -37.63 12.77 -20.43
N PRO A 87 -38.82 12.32 -20.91
CA PRO A 87 -38.88 11.40 -22.04
C PRO A 87 -38.31 12.09 -23.28
N ALA A 88 -37.47 11.36 -24.03
CA ALA A 88 -36.68 11.84 -25.16
C ALA A 88 -37.50 12.57 -26.25
#